data_AF-A0A3B0QU17-F1
#
_entry.id   AF-A0A3B0QU17-F1
#
_cell.length_a   1.000
_cell.length_b   1.000
_cell.length_c   1.000
_cell.angle_alpha   90.00
_cell.angle_beta   90.00
_cell.angle_gamma   90.00
#
_symmetry.space_group_name_H-M   'P 1'
#
loop_
_entity.id
_entity.type
_entity.pdbx_description
1 polymer ?
#
loop_
_entity_poly.entity_id
_entity_poly.type
_entity_poly.pdbx_seq_one_letter_code
_entity_poly.pdbx_strand_id
1 'polypeptide(L)'
;MKTKTVLMKSLASLLLVIALSLFIFTDVGAEDPPRLSIEIFKYNGLEDDTREKKFKTFVEIIHDKISRLSEEIEYKYDGINQLNDLALNIVKDADSGEHAPFEGTGNDLYDHWNSSNALEVFIGRLRVQDSNYSVRSKVFLGDLKGALESKTVAIDLPISDEEFDTTRDSHSIITLYALAIDAKRRGQPDQEVLSLLSEAYSRLPESSQMSMLIDLETAIKETIENIKKQ
;
A
#
# COMPACT_ATOMS: atom_id res chain seq x y z
N MET A 1 -13.52 72.81 12.55
CA MET A 1 -13.50 71.46 13.18
C MET A 1 -14.40 70.49 12.38
N LYS A 2 -13.99 70.01 11.20
CA LYS A 2 -14.79 69.05 10.39
C LYS A 2 -13.96 68.21 9.40
N THR A 3 -12.66 68.09 9.60
CA THR A 3 -11.73 67.46 8.62
C THR A 3 -11.16 66.11 9.03
N LYS A 4 -11.31 65.69 10.31
CA LYS A 4 -10.75 64.40 10.79
C LYS A 4 -11.62 63.18 10.47
N THR A 5 -12.91 63.34 10.22
CA THR A 5 -13.85 62.21 10.12
C THR A 5 -13.84 61.53 8.75
N VAL A 6 -13.39 62.22 7.70
CA VAL A 6 -13.37 61.66 6.33
C VAL A 6 -12.14 60.80 6.08
N LEU A 7 -10.99 61.13 6.66
CA LEU A 7 -9.75 60.35 6.50
C LEU A 7 -9.84 58.95 7.14
N MET A 8 -10.54 58.79 8.27
CA MET A 8 -10.65 57.48 8.94
C MET A 8 -11.51 56.46 8.19
N LYS A 9 -12.50 56.89 7.39
CA LYS A 9 -13.32 55.98 6.58
C LYS A 9 -12.56 55.45 5.36
N SER A 10 -11.67 56.25 4.78
CA SER A 10 -10.85 55.84 3.64
C SER A 10 -9.74 54.84 4.00
N LEU A 11 -9.17 54.94 5.22
CA LEU A 11 -8.18 53.97 5.69
C LEU A 11 -8.81 52.61 6.03
N ALA A 12 -10.04 52.61 6.58
CA ALA A 12 -10.76 51.39 6.92
C ALA A 12 -11.17 50.58 5.68
N SER A 13 -11.54 51.25 4.57
CA SER A 13 -11.84 50.56 3.31
C SER A 13 -10.60 50.03 2.59
N LEU A 14 -9.43 50.68 2.72
CA LEU A 14 -8.19 50.21 2.12
C LEU A 14 -7.63 48.98 2.87
N LEU A 15 -7.75 48.94 4.20
CA LEU A 15 -7.40 47.78 5.02
C LEU A 15 -8.32 46.58 4.77
N LEU A 16 -9.60 46.80 4.46
CA LEU A 16 -10.53 45.73 4.11
C LEU A 16 -10.20 45.09 2.75
N VAL A 17 -9.76 45.88 1.77
CA VAL A 17 -9.37 45.36 0.44
C VAL A 17 -8.05 44.60 0.52
N ILE A 18 -7.08 45.06 1.32
CA ILE A 18 -5.81 44.35 1.54
C ILE A 18 -6.04 43.04 2.33
N ALA A 19 -6.95 43.05 3.31
CA ALA A 19 -7.32 41.84 4.06
C ALA A 19 -8.13 40.83 3.21
N LEU A 20 -8.87 41.30 2.19
CA LEU A 20 -9.56 40.41 1.24
C LEU A 20 -8.62 39.85 0.15
N SER A 21 -7.53 40.55 -0.19
CA SER A 21 -6.53 40.06 -1.16
C SER A 21 -5.49 39.09 -0.58
N LEU A 22 -5.47 38.89 0.74
CA LEU A 22 -4.55 37.97 1.43
C LEU A 22 -5.15 36.58 1.70
N PHE A 23 -6.39 36.34 1.28
CA PHE A 23 -7.05 35.02 1.31
C PHE A 23 -7.11 34.37 -0.09
N ILE A 24 -6.13 34.65 -0.95
CA ILE A 24 -5.68 33.64 -1.90
C ILE A 24 -4.63 32.81 -1.16
N PHE A 25 -5.07 32.09 -0.12
CA PHE A 25 -4.35 30.89 0.25
C PHE A 25 -4.52 29.99 -0.96
N THR A 26 -3.45 29.89 -1.74
CA THR A 26 -3.20 28.72 -2.55
C THR A 26 -3.40 27.54 -1.61
N ASP A 27 -4.55 26.90 -1.71
CA ASP A 27 -4.72 25.50 -1.36
C ASP A 27 -3.80 24.75 -2.31
N VAL A 28 -2.49 24.82 -2.04
CA VAL A 28 -1.53 23.81 -2.47
C VAL A 28 -2.00 22.62 -1.65
N GLY A 29 -2.98 21.91 -2.20
CA GLY A 29 -3.63 20.78 -1.55
C GLY A 29 -2.51 19.92 -0.98
N ALA A 30 -2.54 19.71 0.33
CA ALA A 30 -1.58 18.85 0.98
C ALA A 30 -1.62 17.53 0.21
N GLU A 31 -0.53 17.21 -0.52
CA GLU A 31 -0.43 15.93 -1.21
C GLU A 31 -0.70 14.85 -0.16
N ASP A 32 -1.67 14.00 -0.44
CA ASP A 32 -1.98 12.89 0.46
C ASP A 32 -0.66 12.15 0.75
N PRO A 33 -0.32 11.87 2.03
CA PRO A 33 0.94 11.24 2.34
C PRO A 33 1.03 9.85 1.70
N PRO A 34 2.23 9.40 1.33
CA PRO A 34 2.43 8.06 0.80
C PRO A 34 2.05 7.03 1.86
N ARG A 35 1.46 5.93 1.41
CA ARG A 35 1.15 4.77 2.25
C ARG A 35 2.34 3.81 2.20
N LEU A 36 3.08 3.72 3.30
CA LEU A 36 4.39 3.05 3.36
C LEU A 36 4.46 2.04 4.51
N SER A 37 3.32 1.41 4.83
CA SER A 37 3.25 0.34 5.82
C SER A 37 2.51 -0.88 5.27
N ILE A 38 3.04 -2.06 5.55
CA ILE A 38 2.33 -3.34 5.44
C ILE A 38 2.02 -3.82 6.87
N GLU A 39 0.74 -3.87 7.22
CA GLU A 39 0.28 -4.32 8.53
C GLU A 39 -0.03 -5.82 8.50
N ILE A 40 0.64 -6.61 9.32
CA ILE A 40 0.44 -8.07 9.40
C ILE A 40 -0.20 -8.44 10.73
N PHE A 41 -1.44 -8.95 10.68
CA PHE A 41 -2.10 -9.58 11.83
C PHE A 41 -1.59 -11.02 12.04
N LYS A 42 -1.80 -11.55 13.25
CA LYS A 42 -1.49 -12.95 13.57
C LYS A 42 -2.37 -13.85 12.72
N TYR A 43 -1.75 -14.77 11.98
CA TYR A 43 -2.50 -15.69 11.13
C TYR A 43 -3.18 -16.78 11.96
N ASN A 44 -4.29 -17.29 11.43
CA ASN A 44 -4.93 -18.48 11.99
C ASN A 44 -4.08 -19.73 11.74
N GLY A 45 -4.27 -20.78 12.54
CA GLY A 45 -3.58 -22.06 12.35
C GLY A 45 -2.19 -22.13 12.97
N LEU A 46 -1.96 -21.40 14.06
CA LEU A 46 -0.68 -21.28 14.78
C LEU A 46 -0.75 -21.91 16.18
N GLU A 47 -1.27 -23.13 16.27
CA GLU A 47 -1.59 -23.77 17.55
C GLU A 47 -0.38 -24.39 18.27
N ASP A 48 0.79 -24.43 17.62
CA ASP A 48 2.01 -25.02 18.17
C ASP A 48 3.27 -24.23 17.78
N ASP A 49 4.35 -24.43 18.53
CA ASP A 49 5.64 -23.74 18.36
C ASP A 49 6.22 -23.91 16.94
N THR A 50 5.96 -25.04 16.28
CA THR A 50 6.47 -25.30 14.92
C THR A 50 5.75 -24.40 13.92
N ARG A 51 4.43 -24.30 14.03
CA ARG A 51 3.60 -23.42 13.21
C ARG A 51 3.89 -21.95 13.46
N GLU A 52 4.08 -21.56 14.72
CA GLU A 52 4.50 -20.19 15.06
C GLU A 52 5.87 -19.86 14.45
N LYS A 53 6.84 -20.78 14.54
CA LYS A 53 8.15 -20.60 13.90
C LYS A 53 8.01 -20.46 12.37
N LYS A 54 7.17 -21.27 11.73
CA LYS A 54 6.93 -21.19 10.28
C LYS A 54 6.28 -19.88 9.86
N PHE A 55 5.37 -19.36 10.68
CA PHE A 55 4.80 -18.05 10.43
C PHE A 55 5.82 -16.91 10.61
N LYS A 56 6.72 -16.99 11.60
CA LYS A 56 7.85 -16.05 11.71
C LYS A 56 8.73 -16.08 10.47
N THR A 57 9.05 -17.27 9.95
CA THR A 57 9.77 -17.41 8.67
C THR A 57 9.02 -16.77 7.51
N PHE A 58 7.69 -16.86 7.45
CA PHE A 58 6.91 -16.12 6.44
C PHE A 58 7.09 -14.60 6.57
N VAL A 59 7.04 -14.05 7.79
CA VAL A 59 7.26 -12.61 8.01
C VAL A 59 8.67 -12.19 7.57
N GLU A 60 9.69 -13.01 7.88
CA GLU A 60 11.07 -12.81 7.43
C GLU A 60 11.19 -12.83 5.90
N ILE A 61 10.50 -13.75 5.21
CA ILE A 61 10.44 -13.81 3.74
C ILE A 61 9.86 -12.50 3.19
N ILE A 62 8.75 -12.00 3.74
CA ILE A 62 8.14 -10.75 3.26
C ILE A 62 9.08 -9.56 3.47
N HIS A 63 9.73 -9.48 4.63
CA HIS A 63 10.71 -8.43 4.90
C HIS A 63 11.87 -8.46 3.88
N ASP A 64 12.45 -9.64 3.63
CA ASP A 64 13.54 -9.82 2.66
C ASP A 64 13.11 -9.43 1.24
N LYS A 65 11.88 -9.81 0.84
CA LYS A 65 11.30 -9.42 -0.45
C LYS A 65 11.15 -7.91 -0.61
N ILE A 66 10.72 -7.19 0.44
CA ILE A 66 10.63 -5.72 0.40
C ILE A 66 12.02 -5.12 0.17
N SER A 67 13.03 -5.57 0.91
CA SER A 67 14.41 -5.08 0.74
C SER A 67 14.94 -5.35 -0.67
N ARG A 68 14.78 -6.58 -1.19
CA ARG A 68 15.20 -6.93 -2.55
C ARG A 68 14.45 -6.17 -3.64
N LEU A 69 13.13 -6.01 -3.49
CA LEU A 69 12.34 -5.20 -4.41
C LEU A 69 12.87 -3.77 -4.44
N SER A 70 13.21 -3.20 -3.28
CA SER A 70 13.79 -1.86 -3.21
C SER A 70 15.09 -1.75 -4.00
N GLU A 71 16.03 -2.66 -3.78
CA GLU A 71 17.31 -2.71 -4.49
C GLU A 71 17.12 -2.89 -6.01
N GLU A 72 16.22 -3.80 -6.42
CA GLU A 72 15.93 -4.08 -7.83
C GLU A 72 15.30 -2.87 -8.54
N ILE A 73 14.40 -2.15 -7.87
CA ILE A 73 13.72 -0.98 -8.44
C ILE A 73 14.64 0.22 -8.49
N GLU A 74 15.38 0.51 -7.41
CA GLU A 74 16.37 1.60 -7.37
C GLU A 74 17.45 1.43 -8.44
N TYR A 75 17.90 0.19 -8.69
CA TYR A 75 18.86 -0.09 -9.75
C TYR A 75 18.31 0.20 -11.16
N LYS A 76 17.01 -0.03 -11.39
CA LYS A 76 16.39 0.08 -12.72
C LYS A 76 15.82 1.47 -13.03
N TYR A 77 15.31 2.16 -12.02
CA TYR A 77 14.55 3.40 -12.19
C TYR A 77 15.05 4.47 -11.22
N ASP A 78 15.61 5.55 -11.79
CA ASP A 78 16.01 6.70 -11.01
C ASP A 78 14.76 7.40 -10.42
N GLY A 79 14.81 7.74 -9.13
CA GLY A 79 13.77 8.48 -8.42
C GLY A 79 12.62 7.67 -7.81
N ILE A 80 12.55 6.34 -8.01
CA ILE A 80 11.53 5.48 -7.37
C ILE A 80 12.07 4.93 -6.05
N ASN A 81 11.91 5.70 -4.98
CA ASN A 81 12.51 5.39 -3.68
C ASN A 81 11.50 4.97 -2.61
N GLN A 82 10.19 4.90 -2.91
CA GLN A 82 9.16 4.62 -1.90
C GLN A 82 9.34 3.26 -1.22
N LEU A 83 9.92 2.29 -1.92
CA LEU A 83 10.22 0.96 -1.36
C LEU A 83 11.27 1.01 -0.24
N ASN A 84 12.18 1.99 -0.25
CA ASN A 84 13.21 2.14 0.78
C ASN A 84 12.62 2.48 2.16
N ASP A 85 11.45 3.12 2.15
CA ASP A 85 10.73 3.55 3.35
C ASP A 85 9.55 2.62 3.69
N LEU A 86 9.30 1.57 2.90
CA LEU A 86 8.20 0.63 3.12
C LEU A 86 8.48 -0.24 4.36
N ALA A 87 7.70 -0.02 5.41
CA ALA A 87 7.85 -0.72 6.67
C ALA A 87 6.92 -1.93 6.77
N LEU A 88 7.42 -3.01 7.40
CA LEU A 88 6.63 -4.16 7.79
C LEU A 88 6.26 -4.06 9.27
N ASN A 89 4.97 -3.88 9.55
CA ASN A 89 4.46 -3.73 10.90
C ASN A 89 3.69 -4.96 11.36
N ILE A 90 4.05 -5.47 12.54
CA ILE A 90 3.37 -6.57 13.20
C ILE A 90 2.32 -5.97 14.12
N VAL A 91 1.03 -6.22 13.83
CA VAL A 91 -0.07 -5.66 14.61
C VAL A 91 -0.09 -6.29 16.00
N LYS A 92 -0.03 -5.47 17.03
CA LYS A 92 0.02 -5.92 18.43
C LYS A 92 -1.29 -5.64 19.15
N ASP A 93 -1.63 -6.53 20.05
CA ASP A 93 -2.72 -6.34 21.00
C ASP A 93 -2.31 -5.24 21.99
N ALA A 94 -3.20 -4.28 22.21
CA ALA A 94 -2.88 -3.08 22.98
C ALA A 94 -2.59 -3.39 24.46
N ASP A 95 -3.21 -4.43 25.00
CA ASP A 95 -3.11 -4.79 26.42
C ASP A 95 -1.89 -5.68 26.70
N SER A 96 -1.67 -6.69 25.86
CA SER A 96 -0.60 -7.67 26.03
C SER A 96 0.71 -7.32 25.31
N GLY A 97 0.65 -6.48 24.27
CA GLY A 97 1.78 -6.21 23.38
C GLY A 97 2.18 -7.39 22.48
N GLU A 98 1.41 -8.49 22.53
CA GLU A 98 1.62 -9.68 21.72
C GLU A 98 1.02 -9.53 20.33
N HIS A 99 1.42 -10.38 19.37
CA HIS A 99 0.87 -10.36 18.01
C HIS A 99 -0.64 -10.64 18.01
N ALA A 100 -1.45 -9.68 17.57
CA ALA A 100 -2.90 -9.77 17.61
C ALA A 100 -3.49 -10.46 16.37
N PRO A 101 -4.45 -11.41 16.53
CA PRO A 101 -5.28 -11.86 15.42
C PRO A 101 -6.27 -10.77 15.01
N PHE A 102 -6.76 -10.83 13.77
CA PHE A 102 -7.88 -9.97 13.35
C PHE A 102 -9.22 -10.64 13.68
N GLU A 103 -10.03 -10.00 14.52
CA GLU A 103 -11.33 -10.51 14.98
C GLU A 103 -12.54 -9.66 14.52
N GLY A 104 -12.29 -8.66 13.67
CA GLY A 104 -13.31 -7.69 13.23
C GLY A 104 -14.08 -8.05 11.95
N THR A 105 -14.88 -7.10 11.51
CA THR A 105 -15.64 -7.10 10.25
C THR A 105 -14.86 -6.45 9.11
N GLY A 106 -15.42 -6.44 7.89
CA GLY A 106 -14.80 -5.71 6.77
C GLY A 106 -14.70 -4.20 6.99
N ASN A 107 -15.59 -3.60 7.78
CA ASN A 107 -15.51 -2.18 8.13
C ASN A 107 -14.36 -1.93 9.11
N ASP A 108 -14.18 -2.80 10.11
CA ASP A 108 -13.07 -2.68 11.07
C ASP A 108 -11.72 -2.83 10.35
N LEU A 109 -11.65 -3.69 9.32
CA LEU A 109 -10.46 -3.83 8.48
C LEU A 109 -10.17 -2.56 7.66
N TYR A 110 -11.21 -1.92 7.13
CA TYR A 110 -11.09 -0.64 6.41
C TYR A 110 -10.66 0.48 7.36
N ASP A 111 -11.26 0.57 8.55
CA ASP A 111 -10.92 1.57 9.55
C ASP A 111 -9.48 1.39 10.04
N HIS A 112 -9.03 0.15 10.24
CA HIS A 112 -7.64 -0.15 10.54
C HIS A 112 -6.71 0.30 9.41
N TRP A 113 -6.95 -0.14 8.17
CA TRP A 113 -6.15 0.25 6.99
C TRP A 113 -6.06 1.78 6.81
N ASN A 114 -7.16 2.48 7.04
CA ASN A 114 -7.20 3.92 6.91
C ASN A 114 -6.45 4.62 8.04
N SER A 115 -6.68 4.21 9.30
CA SER A 115 -6.07 4.84 10.48
C SER A 115 -4.59 4.56 10.63
N SER A 116 -4.10 3.39 10.21
CA SER A 116 -2.67 3.07 10.17
C SER A 116 -1.95 3.66 8.96
N ASN A 117 -2.68 4.31 8.04
CA ASN A 117 -2.16 4.75 6.74
C ASN A 117 -1.41 3.63 6.00
N ALA A 118 -1.93 2.40 6.10
CA ALA A 118 -1.30 1.23 5.49
C ALA A 118 -1.41 1.27 3.97
N LEU A 119 -0.39 0.75 3.30
CA LEU A 119 -0.44 0.33 1.90
C LEU A 119 -1.31 -0.93 1.81
N GLU A 120 -1.02 -1.91 2.66
CA GLU A 120 -1.65 -3.23 2.65
C GLU A 120 -1.91 -3.71 4.07
N VAL A 121 -2.99 -4.47 4.26
CA VAL A 121 -3.25 -5.20 5.51
C VAL A 121 -3.36 -6.70 5.23
N PHE A 122 -2.52 -7.49 5.88
CA PHE A 122 -2.43 -8.94 5.73
C PHE A 122 -3.16 -9.63 6.88
N ILE A 123 -4.17 -10.41 6.51
CA ILE A 123 -4.81 -11.40 7.38
C ILE A 123 -4.76 -12.75 6.68
N GLY A 124 -4.75 -13.86 7.42
CA GLY A 124 -4.59 -15.14 6.75
C GLY A 124 -4.62 -16.36 7.63
N ARG A 125 -4.14 -17.45 7.04
CA ARG A 125 -3.94 -18.72 7.74
C ARG A 125 -2.71 -19.45 7.24
N LEU A 126 -2.05 -20.15 8.14
CA LEU A 126 -1.08 -21.17 7.80
C LEU A 126 -1.82 -22.42 7.28
N ARG A 127 -1.28 -23.04 6.23
CA ARG A 127 -1.75 -24.31 5.64
C ARG A 127 -0.60 -25.31 5.68
N VAL A 128 -0.96 -26.57 5.89
CA VAL A 128 -0.02 -27.69 5.85
C VAL A 128 -0.55 -28.72 4.87
N GLN A 129 0.26 -29.08 3.88
CA GLN A 129 -0.04 -30.13 2.91
C GLN A 129 1.22 -30.96 2.68
N ASP A 130 1.12 -32.27 2.89
CA ASP A 130 2.23 -33.22 2.66
C ASP A 130 3.55 -32.80 3.36
N SER A 131 3.43 -32.28 4.59
CA SER A 131 4.53 -31.71 5.40
C SER A 131 5.13 -30.38 4.90
N ASN A 132 4.62 -29.83 3.79
CA ASN A 132 4.97 -28.52 3.31
C ASN A 132 4.06 -27.46 3.93
N TYR A 133 4.67 -26.35 4.35
CA TYR A 133 3.97 -25.21 4.90
C TYR A 133 3.75 -24.18 3.80
N SER A 134 2.56 -23.60 3.77
CA SER A 134 2.25 -22.44 2.95
C SER A 134 1.36 -21.49 3.74
N VAL A 135 1.39 -20.21 3.40
CA VAL A 135 0.43 -19.24 3.92
C VAL A 135 -0.58 -18.89 2.84
N ARG A 136 -1.85 -18.84 3.23
CA ARG A 136 -2.88 -18.17 2.44
C ARG A 136 -3.11 -16.81 3.06
N SER A 137 -2.68 -15.77 2.36
CA SER A 137 -2.91 -14.38 2.73
C SER A 137 -4.17 -13.85 2.05
N LYS A 138 -4.92 -13.01 2.75
CA LYS A 138 -5.89 -12.08 2.20
C LYS A 138 -5.28 -10.70 2.39
N VAL A 139 -4.89 -10.09 1.28
CA VAL A 139 -4.28 -8.76 1.22
C VAL A 139 -5.40 -7.75 0.99
N PHE A 140 -5.63 -6.88 1.97
CA PHE A 140 -6.61 -5.81 1.88
C PHE A 140 -5.92 -4.51 1.45
N LEU A 141 -6.41 -3.92 0.35
CA LEU A 141 -5.86 -2.72 -0.29
C LEU A 141 -6.69 -1.46 -0.02
N GLY A 142 -7.84 -1.58 0.67
CA GLY A 142 -8.73 -0.45 0.89
C GLY A 142 -9.14 0.25 -0.40
N ASP A 143 -8.89 1.55 -0.49
CA ASP A 143 -9.20 2.35 -1.68
C ASP A 143 -8.11 2.29 -2.75
N LEU A 144 -6.97 1.63 -2.48
CA LEU A 144 -5.92 1.34 -3.47
C LEU A 144 -6.24 0.12 -4.36
N LYS A 145 -7.48 -0.40 -4.29
CA LYS A 145 -7.92 -1.52 -5.14
C LYS A 145 -7.79 -1.23 -6.65
N GLY A 146 -7.79 0.04 -7.05
CA GLY A 146 -7.79 0.45 -8.45
C GLY A 146 -8.88 -0.25 -9.27
N ALA A 147 -8.45 -0.91 -10.34
CA ALA A 147 -9.29 -1.66 -11.27
C ALA A 147 -9.75 -3.04 -10.75
N LEU A 148 -9.26 -3.51 -9.60
CA LEU A 148 -9.73 -4.76 -9.00
C LEU A 148 -11.22 -4.68 -8.64
N GLU A 149 -11.93 -5.80 -8.84
CA GLU A 149 -13.34 -5.92 -8.44
C GLU A 149 -13.52 -5.85 -6.91
N SER A 150 -12.55 -6.39 -6.17
CA SER A 150 -12.55 -6.50 -4.72
C SER A 150 -11.42 -5.68 -4.09
N LYS A 151 -11.67 -5.13 -2.88
CA LYS A 151 -10.63 -4.52 -2.03
C LYS A 151 -9.66 -5.54 -1.42
N THR A 152 -9.94 -6.82 -1.58
CA THR A 152 -9.16 -7.92 -1.03
C THR A 152 -8.75 -8.87 -2.14
N VAL A 153 -7.46 -9.19 -2.19
CA VAL A 153 -6.89 -10.23 -3.05
C VAL A 153 -6.39 -11.36 -2.17
N ALA A 154 -6.72 -12.60 -2.51
CA ALA A 154 -6.20 -13.74 -1.78
C ALA A 154 -5.04 -14.38 -2.56
N ILE A 155 -3.92 -14.62 -1.87
CA ILE A 155 -2.68 -15.09 -2.47
C ILE A 155 -2.05 -16.16 -1.59
N ASP A 156 -1.31 -17.08 -2.21
CA ASP A 156 -0.63 -18.18 -1.52
C ASP A 156 0.87 -18.00 -1.66
N LEU A 157 1.60 -18.29 -0.59
CA LEU A 157 3.06 -18.33 -0.61
C LEU A 157 3.55 -19.59 0.12
N PRO A 158 4.33 -20.46 -0.55
CA PRO A 158 5.08 -21.51 0.14
C PRO A 158 6.00 -20.91 1.22
N ILE A 159 6.27 -21.66 2.28
CA ILE A 159 7.32 -21.31 3.24
C ILE A 159 8.51 -22.24 2.99
N SER A 160 9.38 -21.82 2.09
CA SER A 160 10.61 -22.53 1.72
C SER A 160 11.77 -21.54 1.51
N ASP A 161 12.99 -22.06 1.46
CA ASP A 161 14.19 -21.22 1.36
C ASP A 161 14.27 -20.50 0.01
N GLU A 162 13.73 -21.11 -1.05
CA GLU A 162 13.68 -20.51 -2.40
C GLU A 162 12.90 -19.20 -2.44
N GLU A 163 11.94 -19.02 -1.51
CA GLU A 163 11.14 -17.80 -1.43
C GLU A 163 11.92 -16.61 -0.88
N PHE A 164 13.08 -16.80 -0.25
CA PHE A 164 13.99 -15.70 0.07
C PHE A 164 14.72 -15.18 -1.17
N ASP A 165 14.96 -16.03 -2.18
CA ASP A 165 15.85 -15.69 -3.30
C ASP A 165 15.12 -15.12 -4.52
N THR A 166 13.84 -14.77 -4.38
CA THR A 166 13.03 -14.29 -5.50
C THR A 166 11.97 -13.27 -5.10
N THR A 167 11.75 -12.30 -5.98
CA THR A 167 10.62 -11.36 -5.94
C THR A 167 9.55 -11.71 -6.97
N ARG A 168 9.66 -12.87 -7.65
CA ARG A 168 8.73 -13.32 -8.71
C ARG A 168 7.55 -14.09 -8.14
N ASP A 169 6.81 -13.46 -7.24
CA ASP A 169 5.70 -14.07 -6.51
C ASP A 169 4.51 -13.10 -6.35
N SER A 170 3.39 -13.64 -5.88
CA SER A 170 2.14 -12.89 -5.75
C SER A 170 2.19 -11.72 -4.75
N HIS A 171 2.96 -11.83 -3.66
CA HIS A 171 3.08 -10.76 -2.66
C HIS A 171 3.89 -9.59 -3.20
N SER A 172 4.98 -9.90 -3.90
CA SER A 172 5.79 -8.88 -4.58
C SER A 172 4.99 -8.15 -5.67
N ILE A 173 4.21 -8.88 -6.48
CA ILE A 173 3.39 -8.30 -7.56
C ILE A 173 2.30 -7.38 -6.99
N ILE A 174 1.59 -7.81 -5.93
CA ILE A 174 0.54 -6.98 -5.33
C ILE A 174 1.11 -5.74 -4.63
N THR A 175 2.28 -5.86 -3.98
CA THR A 175 2.98 -4.72 -3.37
C THR A 175 3.31 -3.65 -4.41
N LEU A 176 3.91 -4.05 -5.54
CA LEU A 176 4.22 -3.14 -6.64
C LEU A 176 2.95 -2.52 -7.25
N TYR A 177 1.88 -3.30 -7.38
CA TYR A 177 0.58 -2.79 -7.82
C TYR A 177 0.03 -1.73 -6.84
N ALA A 178 0.00 -2.02 -5.54
CA ALA A 178 -0.50 -1.11 -4.52
C ALA A 178 0.29 0.21 -4.49
N LEU A 179 1.63 0.14 -4.58
CA LEU A 179 2.50 1.32 -4.67
C LEU A 179 2.18 2.15 -5.91
N ALA A 180 1.96 1.51 -7.07
CA ALA A 180 1.62 2.24 -8.28
C ALA A 180 0.26 2.95 -8.16
N ILE A 181 -0.74 2.30 -7.56
CA ILE A 181 -2.05 2.92 -7.33
C ILE A 181 -1.94 4.06 -6.31
N ASP A 182 -1.13 3.92 -5.26
CA ASP A 182 -0.88 5.01 -4.30
C ASP A 182 -0.16 6.20 -4.95
N ALA A 183 0.88 5.94 -5.75
CA ALA A 183 1.58 6.97 -6.53
C ALA A 183 0.61 7.73 -7.46
N LYS A 184 -0.25 7.00 -8.18
CA LYS A 184 -1.29 7.59 -9.03
C LYS A 184 -2.27 8.44 -8.24
N ARG A 185 -2.75 7.94 -7.09
CA ARG A 185 -3.68 8.66 -6.19
C ARG A 185 -3.08 10.00 -5.74
N ARG A 186 -1.77 10.02 -5.46
CA ARG A 186 -1.02 11.21 -5.05
C ARG A 186 -0.60 12.11 -6.22
N GLY A 187 -1.00 11.81 -7.45
CA GLY A 187 -0.68 12.62 -8.63
C GLY A 187 0.79 12.56 -9.04
N GLN A 188 1.52 11.48 -8.71
CA GLN A 188 2.89 11.28 -9.19
C GLN A 188 2.93 11.15 -10.73
N PRO A 189 4.07 11.45 -11.37
CA PRO A 189 4.20 11.35 -12.82
C PRO A 189 3.80 9.97 -13.35
N ASP A 190 3.08 9.94 -14.48
CA ASP A 190 2.63 8.69 -15.10
C ASP A 190 3.77 7.71 -15.38
N GLN A 191 4.98 8.22 -15.66
CA GLN A 191 6.17 7.39 -15.85
C GLN A 191 6.49 6.55 -14.60
N GLU A 192 6.38 7.11 -13.40
CA GLU A 192 6.62 6.39 -12.14
C GLU A 192 5.57 5.28 -11.93
N VAL A 193 4.30 5.63 -12.13
CA VAL A 193 3.18 4.67 -12.05
C VAL A 193 3.36 3.54 -13.05
N LEU A 194 3.72 3.87 -14.30
CA LEU A 194 3.95 2.89 -15.36
C LEU A 194 5.16 2.01 -15.10
N SER A 195 6.25 2.52 -14.51
CA SER A 195 7.42 1.71 -14.14
C SER A 195 7.04 0.66 -13.10
N LEU A 196 6.35 1.04 -12.02
CA LEU A 196 5.88 0.11 -10.99
C LEU A 196 4.93 -0.95 -11.55
N LEU A 197 3.94 -0.54 -12.37
CA LEU A 197 3.01 -1.48 -13.01
C LEU A 197 3.71 -2.42 -14.01
N SER A 198 4.70 -1.93 -14.75
CA SER A 198 5.48 -2.75 -15.69
C SER A 198 6.31 -3.80 -14.96
N GLU A 199 6.89 -3.43 -13.82
CA GLU A 199 7.63 -4.36 -12.96
C GLU A 199 6.71 -5.41 -12.34
N ALA A 200 5.52 -5.02 -11.87
CA ALA A 200 4.49 -5.96 -11.41
C ALA A 200 4.09 -6.92 -12.54
N TYR A 201 3.84 -6.39 -13.75
CA TYR A 201 3.46 -7.18 -14.92
C TYR A 201 4.54 -8.19 -15.33
N SER A 202 5.81 -7.78 -15.34
CA SER A 202 6.95 -8.63 -15.73
C SER A 202 7.20 -9.84 -14.83
N ARG A 203 6.63 -9.82 -13.61
CA ARG A 203 6.73 -10.87 -12.60
C ARG A 203 5.57 -11.85 -12.63
N LEU A 204 4.49 -11.55 -13.35
CA LEU A 204 3.38 -12.49 -13.53
C LEU A 204 3.89 -13.79 -14.19
N PRO A 205 3.40 -14.96 -13.76
CA PRO A 205 3.74 -16.22 -14.39
C PRO A 205 3.08 -16.33 -15.78
N GLU A 206 3.77 -16.94 -16.74
CA GLU A 206 3.27 -17.12 -18.11
C GLU A 206 1.97 -17.96 -18.20
N SER A 207 1.68 -18.75 -17.17
CA SER A 207 0.50 -19.63 -17.09
C SER A 207 -0.24 -19.45 -15.76
N SER A 208 -0.88 -18.29 -15.57
CA SER A 208 -1.76 -18.05 -14.41
C SER A 208 -3.03 -18.90 -14.49
N GLN A 209 -2.97 -20.16 -14.03
CA GLN A 209 -4.14 -21.01 -13.82
C GLN A 209 -4.88 -20.69 -12.50
N MET A 210 -4.31 -19.83 -11.66
CA MET A 210 -4.96 -19.33 -10.45
C MET A 210 -5.84 -18.13 -10.79
N SER A 211 -7.15 -18.27 -10.60
CA SER A 211 -8.14 -17.23 -10.98
C SER A 211 -7.84 -15.84 -10.43
N MET A 212 -7.19 -15.73 -9.26
CA MET A 212 -6.96 -14.43 -8.61
C MET A 212 -5.75 -13.68 -9.18
N LEU A 213 -4.77 -14.39 -9.75
CA LEU A 213 -3.70 -13.73 -10.49
C LEU A 213 -4.20 -13.19 -11.83
N ILE A 214 -5.27 -13.78 -12.38
CA ILE A 214 -5.96 -13.28 -13.58
C ILE A 214 -6.60 -11.93 -13.29
N ASP A 215 -7.27 -11.77 -12.15
CA ASP A 215 -7.89 -10.49 -11.76
C ASP A 215 -6.83 -9.40 -11.58
N LEU A 216 -5.72 -9.72 -10.91
CA LEU A 216 -4.60 -8.79 -10.71
C LEU A 216 -3.91 -8.43 -12.04
N GLU A 217 -3.65 -9.42 -12.89
CA GLU A 217 -3.12 -9.20 -14.24
C GLU A 217 -4.04 -8.28 -15.06
N THR A 218 -5.34 -8.51 -15.01
CA THR A 218 -6.34 -7.68 -15.70
C THR A 218 -6.30 -6.25 -15.16
N ALA A 219 -6.30 -6.08 -13.84
CA ALA A 219 -6.23 -4.76 -13.21
C ALA A 219 -4.94 -4.00 -13.56
N ILE A 220 -3.80 -4.69 -13.61
CA ILE A 220 -2.51 -4.11 -14.05
C ILE A 220 -2.62 -3.64 -15.51
N LYS A 221 -3.07 -4.50 -16.42
CA LYS A 221 -3.21 -4.16 -17.86
C LYS A 221 -4.15 -2.99 -18.08
N GLU A 222 -5.34 -3.02 -17.47
CA GLU A 222 -6.31 -1.94 -17.59
C GLU A 222 -5.77 -0.61 -17.08
N THR A 223 -5.06 -0.63 -15.95
CA THR A 223 -4.47 0.60 -15.39
C THR A 223 -3.42 1.18 -16.33
N ILE A 224 -2.53 0.35 -16.88
CA ILE A 224 -1.53 0.76 -17.88
C ILE A 224 -2.20 1.38 -19.12
N GLU A 225 -3.21 0.70 -19.67
CA GLU A 225 -3.88 1.17 -20.89
C GLU A 225 -4.71 2.43 -20.66
N ASN A 226 -5.25 2.63 -19.45
CA ASN A 226 -5.95 3.85 -19.10
C ASN A 226 -5.00 5.05 -18.99
N ILE A 227 -3.78 4.85 -18.47
CA ILE A 227 -2.77 5.92 -18.38
C ILE A 227 -2.30 6.33 -19.78
N LYS A 228 -2.00 5.38 -20.66
CA LYS A 228 -1.52 5.67 -22.03
C LYS A 228 -2.52 6.42 -22.93
N LYS A 229 -3.80 6.46 -22.56
CA LYS A 229 -4.87 7.12 -23.34
C LYS A 229 -5.12 8.57 -22.96
N GLN A 230 -4.56 9.02 -21.83
CA GLN A 230 -4.67 10.40 -21.35
C GLN A 230 -3.67 11.30 -22.08
#